data_AF-A0AA96CTS3-F1
#
_entry.id   AF-A0AA96CTS3-F1
#
_cell.length_a   1.000
_cell.length_b   1.000
_cell.length_c   1.000
_cell.angle_alpha   90.00
_cell.angle_beta   90.00
_cell.angle_gamma   90.00
#
_symmetry.space_group_name_H-M   'P 1'
#
loop_
_entity.id
_entity.type
_entity.pdbx_description
1 polymer ?
#
loop_
_entity_poly.entity_id
_entity_poly.type
_entity_poly.pdbx_seq_one_letter_code
_entity_poly.pdbx_strand_id
1 'polypeptide(L)'
;MKEETINYKGINIKNELYPIIKYIEDVDKYKDELGTLNSSWDILSLLGQLGDINIDIGKTKENFLNLTSTLLNHLAIQQIKKVTQEMNFKSQVAIDILIRNLFERRADIGFLATDDDIRLFLENFVSKYDENSLLLKQNIQKRFKEYVSKYTVYFDIVLFDTYGRVLVRLNEDIGIEKVDLSFIEKVLNTSDEYVESYQYHDFIPKYQQSLVYSYKVTKANSSENVGVLSLCFKFKNEMKVIFNNLVNKKTKSV
;
A
#
# COMPACT_ATOMS: atom_id res chain seq x y z
N MET A 1 26.63 29.75 -8.98
CA MET A 1 25.75 30.38 -7.99
C MET A 1 26.35 30.14 -6.62
N LYS A 2 26.59 31.16 -5.80
CA LYS A 2 26.95 30.94 -4.39
C LYS A 2 25.75 30.26 -3.74
N GLU A 3 25.93 29.06 -3.21
CA GLU A 3 24.89 28.39 -2.42
C GLU A 3 24.57 29.30 -1.24
N GLU A 4 23.34 29.81 -1.18
CA GLU A 4 22.90 30.61 -0.04
C GLU A 4 22.89 29.72 1.21
N THR A 5 23.58 30.18 2.24
CA THR A 5 23.66 29.51 3.54
C THR A 5 22.95 30.37 4.58
N ILE A 6 22.23 29.72 5.49
CA ILE A 6 21.59 30.32 6.65
C ILE A 6 22.40 29.96 7.89
N ASN A 7 22.59 30.94 8.77
CA ASN A 7 23.11 30.67 10.10
C ASN A 7 22.04 29.97 10.95
N TYR A 8 22.26 28.71 11.26
CA TYR A 8 21.45 27.93 12.19
C TYR A 8 22.25 27.71 13.47
N LYS A 9 21.88 28.45 14.53
CA LYS A 9 22.46 28.33 15.87
C LYS A 9 24.01 28.34 15.89
N GLY A 10 24.64 29.22 15.10
CA GLY A 10 26.09 29.40 15.07
C GLY A 10 26.83 28.61 13.98
N ILE A 11 26.12 27.83 13.15
CA ILE A 11 26.67 27.06 12.03
C ILE A 11 26.04 27.53 10.73
N ASN A 12 26.83 27.67 9.68
CA ASN A 12 26.31 27.99 8.35
C ASN A 12 25.82 26.69 7.67
N ILE A 13 24.52 26.58 7.44
CA ILE A 13 23.90 25.44 6.76
C ILE A 13 23.32 25.86 5.41
N LYS A 14 23.26 24.95 4.44
CA LYS A 14 22.58 25.22 3.16
C LYS A 14 21.09 25.49 3.39
N ASN A 15 20.52 26.45 2.65
CA ASN A 15 19.12 26.85 2.79
C ASN A 15 18.12 25.69 2.71
N GLU A 16 18.39 24.73 1.82
CA GLU A 16 17.55 23.54 1.62
C GLU A 16 17.43 22.65 2.87
N LEU A 17 18.40 22.70 3.78
CA LEU A 17 18.42 21.90 5.00
C LEU A 17 17.64 22.55 6.14
N TYR A 18 17.47 23.87 6.13
CA TYR A 18 16.89 24.63 7.24
C TYR A 18 15.54 24.08 7.76
N PRO A 19 14.58 23.67 6.91
CA PRO A 19 13.28 23.16 7.38
C PRO A 19 13.37 21.82 8.13
N ILE A 20 14.42 21.04 7.85
CA ILE A 20 14.53 19.64 8.25
C ILE A 20 15.69 19.35 9.20
N ILE A 21 16.67 20.26 9.30
CA ILE A 21 17.91 20.07 10.09
C ILE A 21 17.63 19.73 11.56
N LYS A 22 16.56 20.29 12.13
CA LYS A 22 16.13 20.06 13.52
C LYS A 22 15.59 18.65 13.79
N TYR A 23 15.35 17.86 12.74
CA TYR A 23 14.91 16.46 12.85
C TYR A 23 16.05 15.47 12.61
N ILE A 24 17.25 15.96 12.31
CA ILE A 24 18.45 15.14 12.13
C ILE A 24 19.18 15.08 13.48
N GLU A 25 18.81 14.10 14.31
CA GLU A 25 19.32 13.95 15.69
C GLU A 25 20.85 14.03 15.77
N ASP A 26 21.56 13.38 14.84
CA ASP A 26 23.02 13.40 14.81
C ASP A 26 23.58 14.82 14.63
N VAL A 27 22.95 15.66 13.81
CA VAL A 27 23.41 17.04 13.56
C VAL A 27 23.23 17.90 14.81
N ASP A 28 22.10 17.80 15.51
CA ASP A 28 21.89 18.54 16.76
C ASP A 28 22.85 18.04 17.86
N LYS A 29 23.11 16.73 17.95
CA LYS A 29 24.11 16.17 18.88
C LYS A 29 25.51 16.69 18.61
N TYR A 30 26.00 16.58 17.36
CA TYR A 30 27.34 17.05 17.01
C TYR A 30 27.45 18.56 17.20
N LYS A 31 26.40 19.32 16.90
CA LYS A 31 26.37 20.76 17.18
C LYS A 31 26.63 21.06 18.66
N ASP A 32 25.99 20.36 19.59
CA ASP A 32 26.14 20.66 21.02
C ASP A 32 27.57 20.34 21.50
N GLU A 33 28.17 19.24 21.03
CA GLU A 33 29.59 18.94 21.25
C GLU A 33 30.50 20.06 20.72
N LEU A 34 30.18 20.59 19.54
CA LEU A 34 30.95 21.67 18.89
C LEU A 34 30.80 23.03 19.60
N GLY A 35 29.62 23.34 20.14
CA GLY A 35 29.41 24.55 20.95
C GLY A 35 30.25 24.53 22.23
N THR A 36 30.39 23.36 22.84
CA THR A 36 31.25 23.14 24.00
C THR A 36 32.71 23.37 23.64
N LEU A 37 33.16 22.81 22.51
CA LEU A 37 34.52 22.99 22.03
C LEU A 37 34.85 24.44 21.64
N ASN A 38 33.87 25.17 21.07
CA ASN A 38 34.03 26.59 20.75
C ASN A 38 34.28 27.44 22.02
N SER A 39 33.61 27.10 23.12
CA SER A 39 33.83 27.75 24.42
C SER A 39 35.24 27.50 24.96
N SER A 40 35.78 26.28 24.76
CA SER A 40 37.18 25.97 25.11
C SER A 40 38.19 26.78 24.30
N TRP A 41 37.92 27.04 23.02
CA TRP A 41 38.75 27.90 22.18
C TRP A 41 38.74 29.36 22.64
N ASP A 42 37.62 29.87 23.16
CA ASP A 42 37.54 31.22 23.73
C ASP A 42 38.44 31.36 24.97
N ILE A 43 38.46 30.34 25.83
CA ILE A 43 39.34 30.31 27.01
C ILE A 43 40.81 30.27 26.59
N LEU A 44 41.16 29.43 25.61
CA LEU A 44 42.53 29.35 25.07
C LEU A 44 42.97 30.68 24.44
N SER A 45 42.08 31.37 23.74
CA SER A 45 42.36 32.69 23.17
C SER A 45 42.65 33.74 24.24
N LEU A 46 41.87 33.75 25.33
CA LEU A 46 42.09 34.66 26.47
C LEU A 46 43.42 34.38 27.17
N LEU A 47 43.76 33.10 27.40
CA LEU A 47 45.03 32.70 27.99
C LEU A 47 46.22 33.07 27.11
N GLY A 48 46.10 32.92 25.78
CA GLY A 48 47.14 33.33 24.83
C GLY A 48 47.40 34.84 24.87
N GLN A 49 46.34 35.65 24.96
CA GLN A 49 46.43 37.11 25.12
C GLN A 49 47.09 37.52 26.44
N LEU A 50 46.80 36.81 27.55
CA LEU A 50 47.39 37.07 28.86
C LEU A 50 48.85 36.62 28.95
N GLY A 51 49.24 35.62 28.18
CA GLY A 51 50.59 35.01 28.20
C GLY A 51 51.60 35.64 27.24
N ASP A 52 51.24 36.69 26.50
CA ASP A 52 52.07 37.30 25.43
C ASP A 52 52.49 36.29 24.34
N ILE A 53 51.72 35.20 24.21
CA ILE A 53 51.94 34.15 23.21
C ILE A 53 51.15 34.54 21.96
N ASN A 54 51.87 35.02 20.94
CA ASN A 54 51.32 35.47 19.65
C ASN A 54 50.91 34.27 18.75
N ILE A 55 50.07 33.36 19.25
CA ILE A 55 49.47 32.29 18.42
C ILE A 55 48.25 32.84 17.69
N ASP A 56 48.16 32.58 16.38
CA ASP A 56 47.00 32.93 15.54
C ASP A 56 45.80 32.00 15.81
N ILE A 57 45.31 32.03 17.05
CA ILE A 57 44.19 31.23 17.57
C ILE A 57 42.90 31.61 16.84
N GLY A 58 42.76 32.88 16.44
CA GLY A 58 41.60 33.40 15.72
C GLY A 58 41.38 32.74 14.35
N LYS A 59 42.40 32.74 13.48
CA LYS A 59 42.29 32.07 12.17
C LYS A 59 42.09 30.56 12.29
N THR A 60 42.73 29.94 13.29
CA THR A 60 42.59 28.50 13.54
C THR A 60 41.17 28.15 13.96
N LYS A 61 40.57 28.96 14.85
CA LYS A 61 39.17 28.86 15.26
C LYS A 61 38.21 29.05 14.07
N GLU A 62 38.44 30.06 13.24
CA GLU A 62 37.61 30.30 12.04
C GLU A 62 37.66 29.14 11.05
N ASN A 63 38.85 28.63 10.74
CA ASN A 63 39.02 27.45 9.88
C ASN A 63 38.32 26.21 10.45
N PHE A 64 38.39 26.02 11.77
CA PHE A 64 37.70 24.93 12.44
C PHE A 64 36.17 25.04 12.32
N LEU A 65 35.61 26.24 12.53
CA LEU A 65 34.17 26.49 12.39
C LEU A 65 33.69 26.32 10.93
N ASN A 66 34.51 26.71 9.95
CA ASN A 66 34.23 26.49 8.53
C ASN A 66 34.23 25.01 8.15
N LEU A 67 35.24 24.25 8.61
CA LEU A 67 35.31 22.80 8.38
C LEU A 67 34.14 22.08 9.04
N THR A 68 33.81 22.50 10.26
CA THR A 68 32.66 22.00 11.03
C THR A 68 31.34 22.22 10.28
N SER A 69 31.11 23.45 9.80
CA SER A 69 29.92 23.77 9.01
C SER A 69 29.84 22.88 7.76
N THR A 70 30.97 22.70 7.08
CA THR A 70 31.06 21.83 5.90
C THR A 70 30.71 20.37 6.25
N LEU A 71 31.26 19.83 7.34
CA LEU A 71 31.01 18.48 7.80
C LEU A 71 29.53 18.26 8.15
N LEU A 72 28.91 19.18 8.90
CA LEU A 72 27.50 19.07 9.30
C LEU A 72 26.56 19.15 8.10
N ASN A 73 26.86 20.00 7.12
CA ASN A 73 26.11 20.01 5.84
C ASN A 73 26.24 18.67 5.12
N HIS A 74 27.45 18.11 5.01
CA HIS A 74 27.64 16.80 4.39
C HIS A 74 26.90 15.70 5.14
N LEU A 75 27.00 15.66 6.47
CA LEU A 75 26.32 14.68 7.30
C LEU A 75 24.80 14.77 7.12
N ALA A 76 24.23 15.98 7.17
CA ALA A 76 22.81 16.21 6.95
C ALA A 76 22.37 15.70 5.57
N ILE A 77 23.09 16.08 4.50
CA ILE A 77 22.80 15.64 3.13
C ILE A 77 22.90 14.12 3.01
N GLN A 78 23.92 13.50 3.58
CA GLN A 78 24.10 12.05 3.53
C GLN A 78 22.98 11.32 4.30
N GLN A 79 22.58 11.83 5.45
CA GLN A 79 21.49 11.26 6.23
C GLN A 79 20.16 11.36 5.50
N ILE A 80 19.87 12.51 4.86
CA ILE A 80 18.68 12.68 4.02
C ILE A 80 18.70 11.69 2.86
N LYS A 81 19.84 11.57 2.16
CA LYS A 81 19.99 10.61 1.05
C LYS A 81 19.73 9.19 1.51
N LYS A 82 20.31 8.79 2.63
CA LYS A 82 20.11 7.46 3.23
C LYS A 82 18.63 7.20 3.56
N VAL A 83 17.99 8.12 4.29
CA VAL A 83 16.57 7.97 4.65
C VAL A 83 15.68 7.95 3.41
N THR A 84 15.97 8.78 2.41
CA THR A 84 15.24 8.80 1.14
C THR A 84 15.38 7.46 0.40
N GLN A 85 16.58 6.88 0.36
CA GLN A 85 16.80 5.55 -0.23
C GLN A 85 16.04 4.46 0.54
N GLU A 86 16.08 4.49 1.88
CA GLU A 86 15.31 3.55 2.70
C GLU A 86 13.80 3.67 2.47
N MET A 87 13.27 4.90 2.36
CA MET A 87 11.86 5.16 2.05
C MET A 87 11.48 4.66 0.65
N ASN A 88 12.32 4.91 -0.35
CA ASN A 88 12.11 4.43 -1.71
C ASN A 88 12.06 2.90 -1.75
N PHE A 89 13.02 2.23 -1.11
CA PHE A 89 13.06 0.77 -1.05
C PHE A 89 11.78 0.20 -0.42
N LYS A 90 11.39 0.72 0.75
CA LYS A 90 10.15 0.31 1.43
C LYS A 90 8.91 0.53 0.57
N SER A 91 8.83 1.67 -0.11
CA SER A 91 7.71 1.99 -0.98
C SER A 91 7.61 1.03 -2.16
N GLN A 92 8.75 0.70 -2.78
CA GLN A 92 8.80 -0.27 -3.87
C GLN A 92 8.33 -1.65 -3.41
N VAL A 93 8.85 -2.15 -2.29
CA VAL A 93 8.40 -3.45 -1.73
C VAL A 93 6.89 -3.47 -1.48
N ALA A 94 6.31 -2.39 -0.94
CA ALA A 94 4.87 -2.30 -0.73
C ALA A 94 4.06 -2.32 -2.04
N ILE A 95 4.53 -1.58 -3.04
CA ILE A 95 3.92 -1.51 -4.36
C ILE A 95 4.00 -2.89 -5.02
N ASP A 96 5.14 -3.57 -4.96
CA ASP A 96 5.34 -4.90 -5.53
C ASP A 96 4.40 -5.94 -4.89
N ILE A 97 4.27 -5.92 -3.56
CA ILE A 97 3.31 -6.79 -2.85
C ILE A 97 1.88 -6.49 -3.31
N LEU A 98 1.50 -5.20 -3.41
CA LEU A 98 0.16 -4.82 -3.85
C LEU A 98 -0.11 -5.26 -5.28
N ILE A 99 0.82 -5.01 -6.22
CA ILE A 99 0.70 -5.39 -7.62
C ILE A 99 0.53 -6.90 -7.74
N ARG A 100 1.36 -7.69 -7.05
CA ARG A 100 1.24 -9.15 -7.03
C ARG A 100 -0.10 -9.59 -6.46
N ASN A 101 -0.51 -9.01 -5.32
CA ASN A 101 -1.78 -9.33 -4.69
C ASN A 101 -2.95 -9.06 -5.63
N LEU A 102 -3.00 -7.91 -6.31
CA LEU A 102 -4.07 -7.58 -7.25
C LEU A 102 -4.00 -8.44 -8.51
N PHE A 103 -2.80 -8.74 -9.03
CA PHE A 103 -2.61 -9.62 -10.17
C PHE A 103 -3.16 -11.02 -9.92
N GLU A 104 -2.88 -11.60 -8.74
CA GLU A 104 -3.41 -12.90 -8.36
C GLU A 104 -4.96 -12.89 -8.33
N ARG A 105 -5.62 -11.78 -7.93
CA ARG A 105 -7.09 -11.70 -7.93
C ARG A 105 -7.69 -11.69 -9.34
N ARG A 106 -6.97 -11.15 -10.32
CA ARG A 106 -7.36 -11.18 -11.74
C ARG A 106 -7.29 -12.61 -12.27
N ALA A 107 -6.23 -13.33 -11.92
CA ALA A 107 -6.09 -14.74 -12.27
C ALA A 107 -7.20 -15.59 -11.61
N ASP A 108 -7.51 -15.31 -10.35
CA ASP A 108 -8.57 -16.00 -9.59
C ASP A 108 -9.95 -15.86 -10.25
N ILE A 109 -10.36 -14.65 -10.67
CA ILE A 109 -11.66 -14.46 -11.35
C ILE A 109 -11.68 -15.15 -12.73
N GLY A 110 -10.59 -15.08 -13.49
CA GLY A 110 -10.49 -15.74 -14.80
C GLY A 110 -10.58 -17.28 -14.68
N PHE A 111 -9.96 -17.85 -13.64
CA PHE A 111 -10.03 -19.28 -13.36
C PHE A 111 -11.44 -19.69 -12.88
N LEU A 112 -11.99 -19.02 -11.87
CA LEU A 112 -13.30 -19.40 -11.33
C LEU A 112 -14.44 -19.16 -12.33
N ALA A 113 -14.38 -18.13 -13.16
CA ALA A 113 -15.40 -17.91 -14.19
C ALA A 113 -15.43 -18.99 -15.27
N THR A 114 -14.36 -19.80 -15.38
CA THR A 114 -14.29 -20.91 -16.32
C THR A 114 -14.53 -22.28 -15.68
N ASP A 115 -14.80 -22.34 -14.37
CA ASP A 115 -15.00 -23.54 -13.57
C ASP A 115 -16.22 -24.37 -14.02
N ASP A 116 -15.99 -25.65 -14.30
CA ASP A 116 -17.02 -26.55 -14.84
C ASP A 116 -18.18 -26.76 -13.87
N ASP A 117 -17.93 -26.83 -12.55
CA ASP A 117 -19.01 -27.00 -11.56
C ASP A 117 -19.93 -25.76 -11.56
N ILE A 118 -19.35 -24.55 -11.66
CA ILE A 118 -20.11 -23.29 -11.75
C ILE A 118 -20.92 -23.24 -13.05
N ARG A 119 -20.33 -23.65 -14.19
CA ARG A 119 -21.06 -23.71 -15.48
C ARG A 119 -22.21 -24.71 -15.42
N LEU A 120 -21.95 -25.92 -14.93
CA LEU A 120 -22.97 -26.96 -14.78
C LEU A 120 -24.08 -26.53 -13.83
N PHE A 121 -23.74 -25.82 -12.75
CA PHE A 121 -24.75 -25.22 -11.88
C PHE A 121 -25.64 -24.25 -12.65
N LEU A 122 -25.08 -23.30 -13.39
CA LEU A 122 -25.85 -22.30 -14.15
C LEU A 122 -26.72 -22.93 -15.23
N GLU A 123 -26.23 -23.97 -15.92
CA GLU A 123 -26.97 -24.65 -16.97
C GLU A 123 -28.13 -25.51 -16.45
N ASN A 124 -28.01 -26.05 -15.24
CA ASN A 124 -29.02 -26.94 -14.64
C ASN A 124 -29.89 -26.24 -13.59
N PHE A 125 -29.61 -24.98 -13.25
CA PHE A 125 -30.42 -24.23 -12.29
C PHE A 125 -31.76 -23.82 -12.92
N VAL A 126 -32.85 -24.34 -12.38
CA VAL A 126 -34.21 -24.05 -12.87
C VAL A 126 -34.88 -22.97 -12.03
N SER A 127 -34.95 -23.16 -10.71
CA SER A 127 -35.56 -22.19 -9.81
C SER A 127 -35.15 -22.41 -8.36
N LYS A 128 -35.33 -21.38 -7.51
CA LYS A 128 -35.08 -21.51 -6.05
C LYS A 128 -36.03 -22.46 -5.31
N TYR A 129 -37.11 -22.91 -5.96
CA TYR A 129 -38.10 -23.82 -5.40
C TYR A 129 -37.95 -25.27 -5.89
N ASP A 130 -37.02 -25.50 -6.82
CA ASP A 130 -36.74 -26.84 -7.34
C ASP A 130 -35.73 -27.56 -6.43
N GLU A 131 -36.03 -28.81 -6.06
CA GLU A 131 -35.21 -29.59 -5.11
C GLU A 131 -33.80 -29.84 -5.65
N ASN A 132 -33.67 -30.10 -6.95
CA ASN A 132 -32.36 -30.31 -7.58
C ASN A 132 -31.53 -29.02 -7.58
N SER A 133 -32.17 -27.88 -7.91
CA SER A 133 -31.54 -26.56 -7.87
C SER A 133 -31.05 -26.19 -6.47
N LEU A 134 -31.80 -26.58 -5.43
CA LEU A 134 -31.39 -26.38 -4.04
C LEU A 134 -30.15 -27.21 -3.68
N LEU A 135 -30.10 -28.48 -4.10
CA LEU A 135 -28.94 -29.35 -3.90
C LEU A 135 -27.70 -28.82 -4.63
N LEU A 136 -27.86 -28.42 -5.90
CA LEU A 136 -26.80 -27.83 -6.70
C LEU A 136 -26.26 -26.54 -6.06
N LYS A 137 -27.15 -25.68 -5.54
CA LYS A 137 -26.77 -24.46 -4.80
C LYS A 137 -25.92 -24.77 -3.58
N GLN A 138 -26.29 -25.78 -2.78
CA GLN A 138 -25.52 -26.18 -1.60
C GLN A 138 -24.12 -26.66 -1.97
N ASN A 139 -23.97 -27.40 -3.07
CA ASN A 139 -22.67 -27.88 -3.56
C ASN A 139 -21.76 -26.73 -3.97
N ILE A 140 -22.26 -25.77 -4.76
CA ILE A 140 -21.49 -24.58 -5.16
C ILE A 140 -21.12 -23.73 -3.95
N GLN A 141 -22.04 -23.58 -3.00
CA GLN A 141 -21.76 -22.82 -1.79
C GLN A 141 -20.67 -23.48 -0.94
N LYS A 142 -20.67 -24.82 -0.82
CA LYS A 142 -19.59 -25.57 -0.16
C LYS A 142 -18.26 -25.33 -0.88
N ARG A 143 -18.26 -25.37 -2.22
CA ARG A 143 -17.07 -25.08 -3.05
C ARG A 143 -16.54 -23.66 -2.80
N PHE A 144 -17.42 -22.66 -2.70
CA PHE A 144 -17.01 -21.29 -2.33
C PHE A 144 -16.41 -21.22 -0.93
N LYS A 145 -16.99 -21.93 0.06
CA LYS A 145 -16.43 -22.00 1.42
C LYS A 145 -15.03 -22.62 1.43
N GLU A 146 -14.84 -23.72 0.69
CA GLU A 146 -13.54 -24.37 0.55
C GLU A 146 -12.52 -23.45 -0.14
N TYR A 147 -12.93 -22.76 -1.20
CA TYR A 147 -12.07 -21.81 -1.91
C TYR A 147 -11.62 -20.66 -0.98
N VAL A 148 -12.55 -20.00 -0.29
CA VAL A 148 -12.22 -18.90 0.63
C VAL A 148 -11.44 -19.36 1.86
N SER A 149 -11.57 -20.62 2.28
CA SER A 149 -10.73 -21.18 3.35
C SER A 149 -9.25 -21.25 2.96
N LYS A 150 -8.96 -21.49 1.67
CA LYS A 150 -7.60 -21.48 1.10
C LYS A 150 -7.13 -20.06 0.80
N TYR A 151 -8.05 -19.20 0.37
CA TYR A 151 -7.80 -17.80 -0.02
C TYR A 151 -8.64 -16.85 0.85
N THR A 152 -8.17 -16.58 2.07
CA THR A 152 -8.91 -15.83 3.09
C THR A 152 -9.09 -14.34 2.78
N VAL A 153 -8.54 -13.87 1.67
CA VAL A 153 -8.60 -12.49 1.19
C VAL A 153 -9.96 -12.09 0.64
N TYR A 154 -10.83 -13.06 0.36
CA TYR A 154 -12.22 -12.82 -0.05
C TYR A 154 -13.15 -12.83 1.17
N PHE A 155 -14.15 -11.94 1.17
CA PHE A 155 -15.22 -11.96 2.17
C PHE A 155 -16.55 -12.45 1.62
N ASP A 156 -16.72 -12.46 0.29
CA ASP A 156 -17.90 -12.98 -0.38
C ASP A 156 -17.54 -13.42 -1.81
N ILE A 157 -18.32 -14.36 -2.34
CA ILE A 157 -18.33 -14.78 -3.73
C ILE A 157 -19.78 -14.85 -4.12
N VAL A 158 -20.17 -14.17 -5.20
CA VAL A 158 -21.57 -14.03 -5.61
C VAL A 158 -21.71 -14.46 -7.06
N LEU A 159 -22.71 -15.31 -7.31
CA LEU A 159 -23.04 -15.83 -8.63
C LEU A 159 -24.44 -15.35 -9.02
N PHE A 160 -24.53 -14.70 -10.17
CA PHE A 160 -25.75 -14.12 -10.71
C PHE A 160 -26.18 -14.83 -11.99
N ASP A 161 -27.49 -14.85 -12.25
CA ASP A 161 -28.01 -15.09 -13.59
C ASP A 161 -27.77 -13.87 -14.50
N THR A 162 -28.06 -14.03 -15.79
CA THR A 162 -27.93 -12.96 -16.80
C THR A 162 -28.96 -11.83 -16.63
N TYR A 163 -29.90 -11.96 -15.69
CA TYR A 163 -30.95 -10.98 -15.37
C TYR A 163 -30.73 -10.31 -14.00
N GLY A 164 -29.56 -10.51 -13.38
CA GLY A 164 -29.16 -9.91 -12.11
C GLY A 164 -29.78 -10.52 -10.87
N ARG A 165 -30.35 -11.72 -10.93
CA ARG A 165 -30.77 -12.46 -9.74
C ARG A 165 -29.58 -13.16 -9.10
N VAL A 166 -29.46 -13.06 -7.79
CA VAL A 166 -28.46 -13.79 -7.01
C VAL A 166 -28.88 -15.25 -6.91
N LEU A 167 -28.12 -16.14 -7.53
CA LEU A 167 -28.38 -17.57 -7.50
C LEU A 167 -27.73 -18.23 -6.27
N VAL A 168 -26.44 -17.91 -6.07
CA VAL A 168 -25.63 -18.44 -4.96
C VAL A 168 -24.72 -17.34 -4.45
N ARG A 169 -24.51 -17.29 -3.14
CA ARG A 169 -23.49 -16.45 -2.52
C ARG A 169 -22.83 -17.17 -1.35
N LEU A 170 -21.61 -16.79 -1.02
CA LEU A 170 -20.90 -17.32 0.14
C LEU A 170 -21.55 -16.86 1.44
N ASN A 171 -21.79 -15.55 1.57
CA ASN A 171 -22.35 -14.95 2.78
C ASN A 171 -23.89 -14.93 2.76
N GLU A 172 -24.53 -15.91 3.40
CA GLU A 172 -25.98 -16.07 3.41
C GLU A 172 -26.72 -15.05 4.29
N ASP A 173 -26.03 -14.35 5.19
CA ASP A 173 -26.65 -13.35 6.06
C ASP A 173 -27.22 -12.14 5.28
N ILE A 174 -26.85 -12.01 4.01
CA ILE A 174 -27.26 -10.91 3.14
C ILE A 174 -28.38 -11.39 2.21
N GLY A 175 -29.62 -11.05 2.56
CA GLY A 175 -30.86 -11.42 1.84
C GLY A 175 -31.17 -10.61 0.58
N ILE A 176 -30.16 -10.28 -0.23
CA ILE A 176 -30.37 -9.58 -1.50
C ILE A 176 -30.62 -10.59 -2.62
N GLU A 177 -31.79 -10.49 -3.25
CA GLU A 177 -32.18 -11.42 -4.32
C GLU A 177 -31.84 -10.90 -5.72
N LYS A 178 -31.72 -9.58 -5.92
CA LYS A 178 -31.52 -8.97 -7.22
C LYS A 178 -30.61 -7.74 -7.14
N VAL A 179 -29.84 -7.50 -8.19
CA VAL A 179 -28.99 -6.32 -8.40
C VAL A 179 -29.45 -5.49 -9.58
N ASP A 180 -28.92 -4.28 -9.67
CA ASP A 180 -29.05 -3.43 -10.84
C ASP A 180 -28.56 -4.16 -12.10
N LEU A 181 -29.42 -4.21 -13.13
CA LEU A 181 -29.09 -4.81 -14.42
C LEU A 181 -27.92 -4.08 -15.09
N SER A 182 -27.73 -2.79 -14.83
CA SER A 182 -26.64 -2.02 -15.44
C SER A 182 -25.26 -2.59 -15.09
N PHE A 183 -25.09 -3.11 -13.88
CA PHE A 183 -23.87 -3.80 -13.45
C PHE A 183 -23.69 -5.12 -14.21
N ILE A 184 -24.75 -5.90 -14.34
CA ILE A 184 -24.73 -7.20 -15.03
C ILE A 184 -24.42 -7.03 -16.51
N GLU A 185 -25.12 -6.11 -17.18
CA GLU A 185 -24.91 -5.79 -18.59
C GLU A 185 -23.48 -5.31 -18.85
N LYS A 186 -22.92 -4.48 -17.96
CA LYS A 186 -21.52 -4.06 -18.05
C LYS A 186 -20.56 -5.26 -18.04
N VAL A 187 -20.79 -6.24 -17.16
CA VAL A 187 -19.92 -7.43 -17.06
C VAL A 187 -20.14 -8.38 -18.24
N LEU A 188 -21.38 -8.59 -18.69
CA LEU A 188 -21.69 -9.48 -19.81
C LEU A 188 -21.14 -8.94 -21.15
N ASN A 189 -21.17 -7.62 -21.34
CA ASN A 189 -20.75 -6.95 -22.57
C ASN A 189 -19.27 -6.55 -22.59
N THR A 190 -18.52 -6.83 -21.52
CA THR A 190 -17.08 -6.50 -21.50
C THR A 190 -16.32 -7.27 -22.58
N SER A 191 -15.40 -6.57 -23.26
CA SER A 191 -14.37 -7.17 -24.13
C SER A 191 -13.07 -7.47 -23.38
N ASP A 192 -12.92 -6.97 -22.16
CA ASP A 192 -11.76 -7.20 -21.32
C ASP A 192 -11.83 -8.59 -20.65
N GLU A 193 -10.72 -9.07 -20.11
CA GLU A 193 -10.64 -10.36 -19.42
C GLU A 193 -11.47 -10.43 -18.13
N TYR A 194 -11.83 -9.27 -17.57
CA TYR A 194 -12.66 -9.11 -16.38
C TYR A 194 -13.11 -7.64 -16.23
N VAL A 195 -14.04 -7.38 -15.32
CA VAL A 195 -14.41 -6.03 -14.86
C VAL A 195 -13.93 -5.85 -13.42
N GLU A 196 -13.02 -4.91 -13.20
CA GLU A 196 -12.61 -4.46 -11.86
C GLU A 196 -13.39 -3.18 -11.48
N SER A 197 -13.89 -3.13 -10.25
CA SER A 197 -14.65 -1.99 -9.77
C SER A 197 -14.41 -1.74 -8.28
N TYR A 198 -14.08 -0.49 -7.94
CA TYR A 198 -13.96 -0.01 -6.56
C TYR A 198 -15.00 1.07 -6.29
N GLN A 199 -16.20 0.63 -5.90
CA GLN A 199 -17.37 1.48 -5.75
C GLN A 199 -18.37 0.85 -4.77
N TYR A 200 -19.47 1.55 -4.53
CA TYR A 200 -20.62 0.97 -3.87
C TYR A 200 -21.24 -0.12 -4.76
N HIS A 201 -21.56 -1.26 -4.16
CA HIS A 201 -22.27 -2.36 -4.82
C HIS A 201 -23.54 -2.65 -4.01
N ASP A 202 -24.69 -2.63 -4.67
CA ASP A 202 -25.98 -2.87 -4.05
C ASP A 202 -26.05 -4.25 -3.37
N PHE A 203 -25.47 -5.30 -3.97
CA PHE A 203 -25.36 -6.64 -3.36
C PHE A 203 -24.41 -6.75 -2.15
N ILE A 204 -23.71 -5.65 -1.81
CA ILE A 204 -22.81 -5.55 -0.67
C ILE A 204 -23.09 -4.27 0.14
N PRO A 205 -24.31 -4.10 0.68
CA PRO A 205 -24.78 -2.82 1.22
C PRO A 205 -24.02 -2.35 2.47
N LYS A 206 -23.33 -3.27 3.16
CA LYS A 206 -22.55 -3.00 4.37
C LYS A 206 -21.36 -2.07 4.12
N TYR A 207 -20.82 -2.03 2.90
CA TYR A 207 -19.63 -1.26 2.58
C TYR A 207 -19.97 -0.12 1.62
N GLN A 208 -19.54 1.11 1.95
CA GLN A 208 -19.67 2.26 1.05
C GLN A 208 -18.87 2.08 -0.25
N GLN A 209 -17.75 1.37 -0.18
CA GLN A 209 -16.92 1.01 -1.32
C GLN A 209 -16.30 -0.37 -1.08
N SER A 210 -16.32 -1.21 -2.11
CA SER A 210 -15.71 -2.54 -2.13
C SER A 210 -14.98 -2.76 -3.45
N LEU A 211 -13.84 -3.45 -3.40
CA LEU A 211 -13.15 -3.91 -4.60
C LEU A 211 -13.75 -5.23 -5.03
N VAL A 212 -14.34 -5.26 -6.22
CA VAL A 212 -14.98 -6.45 -6.79
C VAL A 212 -14.39 -6.73 -8.16
N TYR A 213 -13.97 -7.97 -8.35
CA TYR A 213 -13.58 -8.55 -9.63
C TYR A 213 -14.75 -9.36 -10.17
N SER A 214 -15.25 -9.04 -11.35
CA SER A 214 -16.39 -9.73 -11.93
C SER A 214 -16.12 -10.16 -13.36
N TYR A 215 -16.63 -11.33 -13.74
CA TYR A 215 -16.55 -11.77 -15.12
C TYR A 215 -17.74 -12.63 -15.51
N LYS A 216 -18.01 -12.66 -16.82
CA LYS A 216 -19.08 -13.46 -17.41
C LYS A 216 -18.68 -14.94 -17.40
N VAL A 217 -19.61 -15.78 -16.98
CA VAL A 217 -19.48 -17.24 -17.11
C VAL A 217 -20.12 -17.63 -18.43
N THR A 218 -19.39 -18.35 -19.28
CA THR A 218 -19.91 -18.85 -20.55
C THR A 218 -20.25 -20.33 -20.48
N LYS A 219 -21.07 -20.81 -21.41
CA LYS A 219 -21.27 -22.24 -21.61
C LYS A 219 -19.98 -22.92 -22.11
N ALA A 220 -19.77 -24.19 -21.75
CA ALA A 220 -18.63 -24.95 -22.23
C ALA A 220 -18.59 -24.97 -23.77
N ASN A 221 -17.43 -24.66 -24.36
CA ASN A 221 -17.21 -24.59 -25.81
C ASN A 221 -18.10 -23.59 -26.56
N SER A 222 -18.69 -22.61 -25.87
CA SER A 222 -19.54 -21.57 -26.46
C SER A 222 -19.16 -20.18 -25.96
N SER A 223 -19.49 -19.16 -26.75
CA SER A 223 -19.43 -17.74 -26.35
C SER A 223 -20.73 -17.25 -25.71
N GLU A 224 -21.71 -18.14 -25.52
CA GLU A 224 -22.96 -17.83 -24.86
C GLU A 224 -22.73 -17.59 -23.36
N ASN A 225 -23.15 -16.43 -22.88
CA ASN A 225 -23.08 -16.07 -21.47
C ASN A 225 -24.23 -16.73 -20.70
N VAL A 226 -23.91 -17.43 -19.61
CA VAL A 226 -24.89 -18.12 -18.75
C VAL A 226 -25.02 -17.49 -17.36
N GLY A 227 -24.13 -16.58 -17.00
CA GLY A 227 -24.21 -15.84 -15.74
C GLY A 227 -23.04 -14.90 -15.51
N VAL A 228 -22.99 -14.31 -14.32
CA VAL A 228 -21.90 -13.44 -13.87
C VAL A 228 -21.38 -13.93 -12.53
N LEU A 229 -20.06 -14.07 -12.41
CA LEU A 229 -19.38 -14.37 -11.15
C LEU A 229 -18.69 -13.10 -10.63
N SER A 230 -18.79 -12.84 -9.33
CA SER A 230 -18.14 -11.71 -8.66
C SER A 230 -17.39 -12.15 -7.40
N LEU A 231 -16.11 -11.79 -7.31
CA LEU A 231 -15.25 -12.01 -6.15
C LEU A 231 -15.09 -10.71 -5.36
N CYS A 232 -15.45 -10.74 -4.07
CA CYS A 232 -15.47 -9.57 -3.22
C CYS A 232 -14.24 -9.54 -2.31
N PHE A 233 -13.29 -8.64 -2.61
CA PHE A 233 -11.96 -8.63 -2.01
C PHE A 233 -11.88 -7.75 -0.77
N LYS A 234 -11.18 -8.21 0.28
CA LYS A 234 -10.92 -7.48 1.53
C LYS A 234 -9.84 -6.41 1.37
N PHE A 235 -9.95 -5.56 0.34
CA PHE A 235 -8.94 -4.57 -0.05
C PHE A 235 -8.42 -3.74 1.12
N LYS A 236 -9.32 -3.17 1.93
CA LYS A 236 -8.93 -2.34 3.09
C LYS A 236 -8.14 -3.12 4.16
N ASN A 237 -8.41 -4.42 4.32
CA ASN A 237 -7.69 -5.25 5.29
C ASN A 237 -6.28 -5.54 4.76
N GLU A 238 -6.16 -5.90 3.49
CA GLU A 238 -4.86 -6.15 2.84
C GLU A 238 -3.98 -4.90 2.86
N MET A 239 -4.54 -3.73 2.54
CA MET A 239 -3.81 -2.47 2.64
C MET A 239 -3.31 -2.20 4.08
N LYS A 240 -4.13 -2.48 5.10
CA LYS A 240 -3.70 -2.34 6.51
C LYS A 240 -2.51 -3.26 6.83
N VAL A 241 -2.53 -4.51 6.36
CA VAL A 241 -1.42 -5.45 6.56
C VAL A 241 -0.15 -4.94 5.88
N ILE A 242 -0.25 -4.52 4.61
CA ILE A 242 0.89 -3.97 3.86
C ILE A 242 1.47 -2.75 4.59
N PHE A 243 0.65 -1.76 4.94
CA PHE A 243 1.14 -0.55 5.63
C PHE A 243 1.71 -0.85 7.02
N ASN A 244 1.09 -1.74 7.80
CA ASN A 244 1.60 -2.12 9.12
C ASN A 244 3.00 -2.74 9.02
N ASN A 245 3.26 -3.56 7.99
CA ASN A 245 4.57 -4.18 7.77
C ASN A 245 5.66 -3.15 7.41
N LEU A 246 5.31 -2.04 6.76
CA LEU A 246 6.24 -0.95 6.40
C LEU A 246 6.61 -0.07 7.60
N VAL A 247 5.65 0.17 8.49
CA VAL A 247 5.82 1.00 9.69
C VAL A 247 6.60 0.26 10.78
N ASN A 248 6.53 -1.08 10.78
CA ASN A 248 7.16 -1.88 11.83
C ASN A 248 8.69 -1.77 11.77
N LYS A 249 9.30 -1.17 12.81
CA LYS A 249 10.74 -0.91 12.90
C LYS A 249 11.59 -2.20 12.96
N LYS A 250 10.97 -3.36 13.23
CA LYS A 250 11.63 -4.67 13.34
C LYS A 250 11.84 -5.39 12.00
N THR A 251 11.21 -4.95 10.91
CA THR A 251 11.37 -5.57 9.58
C THR A 251 12.64 -5.07 8.86
N LYS A 252 13.74 -4.83 9.61
CA LYS A 252 15.03 -4.36 9.08
C LYS A 252 15.97 -5.48 8.61
N SER A 253 15.48 -6.72 8.57
CA SER A 253 16.30 -7.87 8.21
C SER A 253 15.48 -8.86 7.39
N VAL A 254 15.55 -8.68 6.08
CA VAL A 254 15.64 -9.76 5.10
C VAL A 254 16.84 -9.43 4.23
#